data_AF-A0A1A8NC93-F1
#
_entry.id   AF-A0A1A8NC93-F1
#
_cell.length_a   1.000
_cell.length_b   1.000
_cell.length_c   1.000
_cell.angle_alpha   90.00
_cell.angle_beta   90.00
_cell.angle_gamma   90.00
#
_symmetry.space_group_name_H-M   'P 1'
#
loop_
_entity.id
_entity.type
_entity.pdbx_description
1 polymer ?
#
loop_
_entity_poly.entity_id
_entity_poly.type
_entity_poly.pdbx_seq_one_letter_code
_entity_poly.pdbx_strand_id
1 'polypeptide(L)'
;SDITCDSFKISWDMQSGGRDQITHYFIDLNKKEDRSSHKVKHMDVPTKLVAKAVPLPMTVRGHWFLSPRTQYTVSVQTAVKQPDGEYVVSSWSEITEFCTADYSTVQLMQLLQKAEAIAGRMLPFTVFYRNQQEYFQPNRDAQRCQMLPSVKDNSGSHGSPISNKLEGIFFSCNTEFNTGKPPQDSPYGPYRFQVQADILFNHNTNMYFGDFYCMYTSYHYVILVLAPNGSKGDTFCKGRLPVLDRSNNGFLTFTKEDSGALSFHHAQDVILEVIYTEP
;
A
#
# COMPACT_ATOMS: atom_id res chain seq x y z
N SER A 1 17.47 -4.40 -7.90
CA SER A 1 16.31 -5.31 -7.94
C SER A 1 15.89 -5.46 -9.40
N ASP A 2 15.76 -6.70 -9.87
CA ASP A 2 15.35 -6.98 -11.26
C ASP A 2 13.83 -6.99 -11.44
N ILE A 3 13.08 -6.90 -10.34
CA ILE A 3 11.62 -6.78 -10.31
C ILE A 3 11.24 -5.61 -9.40
N THR A 4 10.33 -4.77 -9.87
CA THR A 4 9.69 -3.68 -9.11
C THR A 4 8.18 -3.94 -9.05
N CYS A 5 7.40 -3.01 -8.48
CA CYS A 5 5.94 -3.11 -8.48
C CYS A 5 5.31 -2.93 -9.86
N ASP A 6 6.03 -2.32 -10.82
CA ASP A 6 5.54 -1.91 -12.13
C ASP A 6 6.45 -2.31 -13.30
N SER A 7 7.54 -3.04 -13.03
CA SER A 7 8.49 -3.50 -14.04
C SER A 7 9.24 -4.77 -13.64
N PHE A 8 9.79 -5.45 -14.62
CA PHE A 8 10.74 -6.55 -14.43
C PHE A 8 11.77 -6.56 -15.58
N LYS A 9 12.91 -7.19 -15.35
CA LYS A 9 13.92 -7.45 -16.39
C LYS A 9 13.86 -8.89 -16.85
N ILE A 10 14.01 -9.08 -18.15
CA ILE A 10 14.13 -10.41 -18.76
C ILE A 10 15.44 -10.52 -19.54
N SER A 11 16.06 -11.68 -19.42
CA SER A 11 17.24 -12.11 -20.15
C SER A 11 17.19 -13.62 -20.32
N TRP A 12 17.72 -14.10 -21.43
CA TRP A 12 17.88 -15.52 -21.70
C TRP A 12 19.08 -15.71 -22.61
N ASP A 13 19.65 -16.91 -22.58
CA ASP A 13 20.77 -17.27 -23.44
C ASP A 13 20.27 -17.52 -24.86
N MET A 14 20.98 -16.95 -25.84
CA MET A 14 20.67 -17.09 -27.25
C MET A 14 21.84 -17.81 -27.94
N GLN A 15 21.55 -18.82 -28.75
CA GLN A 15 22.59 -19.47 -29.55
C GLN A 15 23.23 -18.44 -30.50
N SER A 16 24.56 -18.45 -30.56
CA SER A 16 25.39 -17.39 -31.14
C SER A 16 25.12 -17.07 -32.62
N GLY A 17 24.57 -18.00 -33.39
CA GLY A 17 24.34 -17.82 -34.84
C GLY A 17 23.05 -17.09 -35.24
N GLY A 18 22.10 -16.87 -34.32
CA GLY A 18 20.77 -16.33 -34.64
C GLY A 18 20.47 -14.93 -34.09
N ARG A 19 21.36 -14.37 -33.26
CA ARG A 19 21.07 -13.17 -32.48
C ARG A 19 20.83 -11.92 -33.35
N ASP A 20 21.60 -11.77 -34.43
CA ASP A 20 21.54 -10.60 -35.30
C ASP A 20 20.34 -10.62 -36.27
N GLN A 21 19.68 -11.78 -36.42
CA GLN A 21 18.52 -11.93 -37.30
C GLN A 21 17.20 -11.66 -36.57
N ILE A 22 17.20 -11.67 -35.23
CA ILE A 22 15.99 -11.52 -34.43
C ILE A 22 15.57 -10.06 -34.43
N THR A 23 14.34 -9.82 -34.89
CA THR A 23 13.81 -8.46 -35.00
C THR A 23 12.83 -8.12 -33.89
N HIS A 24 12.17 -9.13 -33.30
CA HIS A 24 11.15 -8.94 -32.26
C HIS A 24 11.18 -10.04 -31.19
N TYR A 25 10.61 -9.71 -30.03
CA TYR A 25 10.30 -10.62 -28.94
C TYR A 25 8.79 -10.60 -28.70
N PHE A 26 8.20 -11.78 -28.58
CA PHE A 26 6.82 -11.93 -28.12
C PHE A 26 6.89 -12.46 -26.69
N ILE A 27 6.18 -11.78 -25.79
CA ILE A 27 6.21 -12.07 -24.36
C ILE A 27 4.77 -12.41 -23.96
N ASP A 28 4.55 -13.61 -23.48
CA ASP A 28 3.28 -14.04 -22.92
C ASP A 28 3.32 -13.80 -21.41
N LEU A 29 2.58 -12.79 -20.95
CA LEU A 29 2.50 -12.40 -19.54
C LEU A 29 1.10 -12.68 -19.02
N ASN A 30 1.00 -13.54 -18.01
CA ASN A 30 -0.28 -13.92 -17.41
C ASN A 30 -0.26 -13.68 -15.90
N LYS A 31 -1.32 -13.05 -15.39
CA LYS A 31 -1.56 -12.91 -13.95
C LYS A 31 -2.02 -14.25 -13.39
N LYS A 32 -1.39 -14.73 -12.32
CA LYS A 32 -1.82 -15.96 -11.64
C LYS A 32 -2.98 -15.60 -10.70
N GLU A 33 -4.15 -16.19 -10.94
CA GLU A 33 -5.30 -15.97 -10.06
C GLU A 33 -5.05 -16.62 -8.69
N ASP A 34 -5.35 -15.87 -7.63
CA ASP A 34 -5.37 -16.39 -6.28
C ASP A 34 -6.75 -17.01 -6.01
N ARG A 35 -6.81 -18.29 -5.63
CA ARG A 35 -8.06 -19.06 -5.46
C ARG A 35 -8.95 -18.55 -4.32
N SER A 36 -8.52 -17.55 -3.56
CA SER A 36 -9.15 -17.08 -2.31
C SER A 36 -9.94 -15.78 -2.42
N SER A 37 -9.92 -15.05 -3.54
CA SER A 37 -10.60 -13.75 -3.63
C SER A 37 -11.97 -13.84 -4.33
N HIS A 38 -13.04 -13.67 -3.56
CA HIS A 38 -14.36 -13.36 -4.11
C HIS A 38 -14.40 -11.92 -4.67
N LYS A 39 -14.72 -11.78 -5.98
CA LYS A 39 -15.04 -10.54 -6.74
C LYS A 39 -13.80 -9.63 -6.98
N VAL A 40 -13.53 -8.99 -8.12
CA VAL A 40 -14.29 -8.50 -9.29
C VAL A 40 -13.43 -8.73 -10.53
N LYS A 41 -14.04 -9.18 -11.65
CA LYS A 41 -13.35 -9.29 -12.95
C LYS A 41 -13.04 -7.89 -13.49
N HIS A 42 -11.88 -7.33 -13.15
CA HIS A 42 -11.19 -6.50 -14.13
C HIS A 42 -10.88 -7.43 -15.31
N MET A 43 -11.25 -7.02 -16.53
CA MET A 43 -11.08 -7.85 -17.73
C MET A 43 -9.70 -8.51 -17.72
N ASP A 44 -9.66 -9.83 -17.58
CA ASP A 44 -8.45 -10.61 -17.73
C ASP A 44 -7.99 -10.40 -19.17
N VAL A 45 -7.00 -9.53 -19.34
CA VAL A 45 -6.31 -9.41 -20.61
C VAL A 45 -5.01 -10.17 -20.46
N PRO A 46 -4.95 -11.47 -20.84
CA PRO A 46 -3.69 -12.12 -21.17
C PRO A 46 -2.91 -11.17 -22.05
N THR A 47 -1.80 -10.65 -21.52
CA THR A 47 -1.12 -9.56 -22.20
C THR A 47 0.01 -10.18 -23.01
N LYS A 48 -0.31 -10.50 -24.26
CA LYS A 48 0.71 -10.82 -25.27
C LYS A 48 1.35 -9.51 -25.70
N LEU A 49 2.56 -9.27 -25.21
CA LEU A 49 3.34 -8.10 -25.55
C LEU A 49 4.22 -8.42 -26.76
N VAL A 50 4.30 -7.48 -27.69
CA VAL A 50 5.25 -7.54 -28.81
C VAL A 50 6.24 -6.41 -28.64
N ALA A 51 7.51 -6.75 -28.54
CA ALA A 51 8.60 -5.79 -28.40
C ALA A 51 9.57 -5.90 -29.59
N LYS A 52 10.07 -4.77 -30.06
CA LYS A 52 11.21 -4.78 -30.98
C LYS A 52 12.43 -5.32 -30.25
N ALA A 53 13.22 -6.15 -30.93
CA ALA A 53 14.43 -6.72 -30.35
C ALA A 53 15.41 -5.61 -29.94
N VAL A 54 15.90 -5.72 -28.72
CA VAL A 54 16.88 -4.84 -28.09
C VAL A 54 17.90 -5.71 -27.35
N PRO A 55 19.10 -5.19 -27.04
CA PRO A 55 20.05 -5.94 -26.23
C PRO A 55 19.44 -6.38 -24.89
N LEU A 56 19.63 -7.66 -24.56
CA LEU A 56 19.27 -8.22 -23.26
C LEU A 56 20.35 -7.89 -22.20
N PRO A 57 19.98 -7.69 -20.92
CA PRO A 57 18.63 -7.78 -20.36
C PRO A 57 17.74 -6.60 -20.76
N MET A 58 16.49 -6.89 -21.15
CA MET A 58 15.49 -5.86 -21.47
C MET A 58 14.55 -5.63 -20.29
N THR A 59 14.11 -4.38 -20.11
CA THR A 59 13.14 -4.02 -19.08
C THR A 59 11.73 -4.00 -19.67
N VAL A 60 10.82 -4.76 -19.08
CA VAL A 60 9.39 -4.72 -19.36
C VAL A 60 8.73 -3.90 -18.26
N ARG A 61 8.11 -2.77 -18.63
CA ARG A 61 7.47 -1.84 -17.69
C ARG A 61 6.08 -1.47 -18.17
N GLY A 62 5.12 -1.45 -17.26
CA GLY A 62 3.77 -0.99 -17.59
C GLY A 62 2.79 -1.15 -16.44
N HIS A 63 2.29 -0.02 -15.95
CA HIS A 63 1.26 0.02 -14.91
C HIS A 63 -0.11 -0.49 -15.38
N TRP A 64 -0.31 -0.62 -16.69
CA TRP A 64 -1.56 -1.13 -17.28
C TRP A 64 -1.70 -2.66 -17.19
N PHE A 65 -0.59 -3.38 -17.07
CA PHE A 65 -0.59 -4.86 -17.05
C PHE A 65 0.18 -5.46 -15.87
N LEU A 66 0.96 -4.65 -15.13
CA LEU A 66 1.59 -5.04 -13.86
C LEU A 66 0.90 -4.35 -12.69
N SER A 67 0.45 -5.16 -11.74
CA SER A 67 -0.03 -4.74 -10.43
C SER A 67 1.06 -5.05 -9.39
N PRO A 68 1.27 -4.21 -8.36
CA PRO A 68 2.14 -4.53 -7.23
C PRO A 68 1.73 -5.82 -6.52
N ARG A 69 2.67 -6.48 -5.82
CA ARG A 69 2.44 -7.69 -5.01
C ARG A 69 1.64 -8.80 -5.70
N THR A 70 1.75 -8.90 -7.02
CA THR A 70 0.95 -9.80 -7.83
C THR A 70 1.84 -10.87 -8.44
N GLN A 71 1.38 -12.12 -8.36
CA GLN A 71 2.06 -13.25 -8.96
C GLN A 71 1.76 -13.31 -10.46
N TYR A 72 2.80 -13.46 -11.27
CA TYR A 72 2.74 -13.56 -12.72
C TYR A 72 3.51 -14.79 -13.21
N THR A 73 3.12 -15.27 -14.38
CA THR A 73 3.91 -16.18 -15.20
C THR A 73 4.34 -15.45 -16.48
N VAL A 74 5.56 -15.73 -16.94
CA VAL A 74 6.10 -15.18 -18.19
C VAL A 74 6.77 -16.27 -19.02
N SER A 75 6.54 -16.23 -20.32
CA SER A 75 7.32 -16.98 -21.31
C SER A 75 7.61 -16.08 -22.51
N VAL A 76 8.69 -16.39 -23.24
CA VAL A 76 9.16 -15.57 -24.36
C VAL A 76 9.39 -16.45 -25.57
N GLN A 77 9.06 -15.92 -26.75
CA GLN A 77 9.51 -16.47 -28.02
C GLN A 77 10.20 -15.38 -28.83
N THR A 78 11.20 -15.77 -29.62
CA THR A 78 11.93 -14.88 -30.52
C THR A 78 11.25 -14.88 -31.89
N ALA A 79 11.36 -13.77 -32.61
CA ALA A 79 10.71 -13.63 -33.90
C ALA A 79 11.57 -12.86 -34.91
N VAL A 80 11.54 -13.33 -36.16
CA VAL A 80 12.13 -12.68 -37.31
C VAL A 80 11.00 -12.20 -38.22
N LYS A 81 10.92 -10.88 -38.38
CA LYS A 81 9.97 -10.22 -39.28
C LYS A 81 10.45 -10.36 -40.73
N GLN A 82 9.63 -10.98 -41.56
CA GLN A 82 9.89 -11.19 -42.98
C GLN A 82 9.53 -9.95 -43.81
N PRO A 83 10.03 -9.82 -45.06
CA PRO A 83 9.73 -8.68 -45.94
C PRO A 83 8.24 -8.51 -46.29
N ASP A 84 7.48 -9.61 -46.28
CA ASP A 84 6.03 -9.63 -46.49
C ASP A 84 5.23 -9.15 -45.26
N GLY A 85 5.92 -8.92 -44.13
CA GLY A 85 5.34 -8.45 -42.88
C GLY A 85 5.02 -9.56 -41.86
N GLU A 86 5.10 -10.83 -42.26
CA GLU A 86 4.84 -11.98 -41.40
C GLU A 86 6.00 -12.25 -40.43
N TYR A 87 5.74 -13.05 -39.38
CA TYR A 87 6.76 -13.43 -38.40
C TYR A 87 7.07 -14.92 -38.47
N VAL A 88 8.35 -15.24 -38.57
CA VAL A 88 8.86 -16.59 -38.26
C VAL A 88 9.24 -16.59 -36.78
N VAL A 89 8.60 -17.44 -35.99
CA VAL A 89 8.74 -17.49 -34.53
C VAL A 89 9.45 -18.75 -34.07
N SER A 90 10.18 -18.66 -32.96
CA SER A 90 10.73 -19.83 -32.26
C SER A 90 9.66 -20.55 -31.45
N SER A 91 10.00 -21.70 -30.86
CA SER A 91 9.23 -22.24 -29.75
C SER A 91 9.24 -21.27 -28.56
N TRP A 92 8.20 -21.35 -27.73
CA TRP A 92 8.16 -20.67 -26.44
C TRP A 92 9.26 -21.19 -25.52
N SER A 93 9.80 -20.29 -24.69
CA SER A 93 10.64 -20.66 -23.55
C SER A 93 9.85 -21.44 -22.51
N GLU A 94 10.57 -22.00 -21.53
CA GLU A 94 9.97 -22.43 -20.28
C GLU A 94 9.23 -21.27 -19.60
N ILE A 95 8.17 -21.61 -18.87
CA ILE A 95 7.40 -20.65 -18.10
C ILE A 95 8.15 -20.34 -16.82
N THR A 96 8.41 -19.06 -16.58
CA THR A 96 9.01 -18.57 -15.32
C THR A 96 7.95 -17.84 -14.50
N GLU A 97 7.94 -18.08 -13.19
CA GLU A 97 7.06 -17.36 -12.26
C GLU A 97 7.80 -16.24 -11.54
N PHE A 98 7.11 -15.13 -11.28
CA PHE A 98 7.64 -14.05 -10.47
C PHE A 98 6.53 -13.29 -9.72
N CYS A 99 6.91 -12.56 -8.68
CA CYS A 99 6.01 -11.67 -7.95
C CYS A 99 6.53 -10.24 -8.04
N THR A 100 5.66 -9.30 -8.41
CA THR A 100 5.99 -7.88 -8.37
C THR A 100 6.16 -7.39 -6.93
N ALA A 101 6.98 -6.35 -6.75
CA ALA A 101 7.29 -5.82 -5.42
C ALA A 101 6.15 -4.98 -4.82
N ASP A 102 6.30 -4.58 -3.56
CA ASP A 102 5.51 -3.50 -2.94
C ASP A 102 5.74 -2.16 -3.66
N TYR A 103 4.90 -1.17 -3.40
CA TYR A 103 5.16 0.21 -3.83
C TYR A 103 6.55 0.67 -3.41
N SER A 104 7.28 1.25 -4.36
CA SER A 104 8.50 1.99 -4.02
C SER A 104 8.14 3.33 -3.40
N THR A 105 9.14 3.99 -2.82
CA THR A 105 9.00 5.35 -2.29
C THR A 105 8.39 6.32 -3.31
N VAL A 106 8.69 6.18 -4.61
CA VAL A 106 8.13 7.05 -5.65
C VAL A 106 6.60 6.88 -5.75
N GLN A 107 6.08 5.65 -5.76
CA GLN A 107 4.64 5.42 -5.81
C GLN A 107 3.95 5.84 -4.51
N LEU A 108 4.60 5.64 -3.35
CA LEU A 108 4.06 6.13 -2.07
C LEU A 108 3.99 7.66 -2.02
N MET A 109 4.99 8.36 -2.55
CA MET A 109 4.95 9.83 -2.66
C MET A 109 3.85 10.32 -3.61
N GLN A 110 3.57 9.58 -4.70
CA GLN A 110 2.44 9.90 -5.58
C GLN A 110 1.08 9.68 -4.89
N LEU A 111 0.96 8.62 -4.07
CA LEU A 111 -0.24 8.38 -3.26
C LEU A 111 -0.41 9.46 -2.18
N LEU A 112 0.68 9.86 -1.54
CA LEU A 112 0.72 10.97 -0.58
C LEU A 112 0.22 12.27 -1.23
N GLN A 113 0.75 12.66 -2.39
CA GLN A 113 0.30 13.86 -3.11
C GLN A 113 -1.19 13.82 -3.47
N LYS A 114 -1.71 12.65 -3.85
CA LYS A 114 -3.15 12.48 -4.12
C LYS A 114 -3.98 12.65 -2.85
N ALA A 115 -3.52 12.10 -1.74
CA ALA A 115 -4.17 12.23 -0.45
C ALA A 115 -4.17 13.70 0.03
N GLU A 116 -3.05 14.41 -0.13
CA GLU A 116 -2.91 15.83 0.22
C GLU A 116 -3.82 16.72 -0.63
N ALA A 117 -4.04 16.37 -1.90
CA ALA A 117 -4.97 17.11 -2.76
C ALA A 117 -6.45 16.99 -2.33
N ILE A 118 -6.78 16.00 -1.50
CA ILE A 118 -8.13 15.75 -0.98
C ILE A 118 -8.28 16.28 0.44
N ALA A 119 -7.24 16.15 1.26
CA ALA A 119 -7.26 16.63 2.63
C ALA A 119 -7.12 18.16 2.68
N GLY A 120 -8.09 18.85 3.27
CA GLY A 120 -8.04 20.31 3.37
C GLY A 120 -8.33 20.83 4.78
N ARG A 121 -9.50 20.50 5.32
CA ARG A 121 -9.95 21.06 6.59
C ARG A 121 -9.47 20.22 7.77
N MET A 122 -8.81 20.89 8.71
CA MET A 122 -8.35 20.28 9.96
C MET A 122 -9.34 20.57 11.09
N LEU A 123 -9.70 19.55 11.87
CA LEU A 123 -10.58 19.64 13.04
C LEU A 123 -9.84 19.19 14.31
N PRO A 124 -10.13 19.80 15.47
CA PRO A 124 -9.50 19.40 16.72
C PRO A 124 -9.99 18.01 17.17
N PHE A 125 -9.13 17.27 17.85
CA PHE A 125 -9.49 16.05 18.56
C PHE A 125 -8.67 15.90 19.85
N THR A 126 -9.10 14.99 20.72
CA THR A 126 -8.43 14.75 22.02
C THR A 126 -8.11 13.28 22.28
N VAL A 127 -8.74 12.35 21.53
CA VAL A 127 -8.59 10.92 21.76
C VAL A 127 -8.42 10.16 20.45
N PHE A 128 -7.56 9.14 20.47
CA PHE A 128 -7.61 8.03 19.53
C PHE A 128 -8.61 6.99 20.06
N TYR A 129 -9.38 6.38 19.17
CA TYR A 129 -10.39 5.40 19.56
C TYR A 129 -10.48 4.23 18.62
N ARG A 130 -10.93 3.07 19.13
CA ARG A 130 -11.27 1.91 18.30
C ARG A 130 -12.61 1.35 18.73
N ASN A 131 -13.51 1.22 17.76
CA ASN A 131 -14.80 0.56 17.95
C ASN A 131 -14.68 -0.95 17.70
N GLN A 132 -15.44 -1.76 18.44
CA GLN A 132 -15.42 -3.23 18.33
C GLN A 132 -16.80 -3.86 18.56
N GLN A 133 -17.08 -4.96 17.83
CA GLN A 133 -18.23 -5.83 18.09
C GLN A 133 -17.81 -6.94 19.06
N GLU A 134 -18.78 -7.44 19.81
CA GLU A 134 -18.61 -8.49 20.82
C GLU A 134 -18.10 -9.82 20.23
N TYR A 135 -18.45 -10.13 18.98
CA TYR A 135 -18.13 -11.42 18.33
C TYR A 135 -16.71 -11.54 17.76
N PHE A 136 -15.98 -10.42 17.54
CA PHE A 136 -14.61 -10.46 16.99
C PHE A 136 -13.53 -10.84 18.02
N GLN A 137 -13.85 -11.69 19.00
CA GLN A 137 -12.93 -12.09 20.07
C GLN A 137 -12.41 -13.52 19.90
N PRO A 138 -11.21 -13.70 19.32
CA PRO A 138 -10.29 -14.75 19.74
C PRO A 138 -9.23 -14.24 20.73
N ASN A 139 -9.00 -12.93 20.82
CA ASN A 139 -7.77 -12.34 21.38
C ASN A 139 -8.01 -11.31 22.51
N ARG A 140 -9.12 -11.38 23.25
CA ARG A 140 -9.13 -10.77 24.58
C ARG A 140 -8.58 -11.81 25.54
N ASP A 141 -7.51 -11.48 26.25
CA ASP A 141 -7.28 -12.13 27.53
C ASP A 141 -8.49 -11.75 28.40
N ALA A 142 -9.43 -12.69 28.57
CA ALA A 142 -10.71 -12.49 29.25
C ALA A 142 -10.54 -11.99 30.69
N GLN A 143 -9.30 -11.99 31.19
CA GLN A 143 -8.91 -11.52 32.51
C GLN A 143 -8.32 -10.09 32.54
N ARG A 144 -7.99 -9.47 31.40
CA ARG A 144 -7.18 -8.21 31.37
C ARG A 144 -7.72 -7.01 30.59
N CYS A 145 -8.81 -7.12 29.84
CA CYS A 145 -9.39 -5.98 29.08
C CYS A 145 -8.37 -5.23 28.19
N GLN A 146 -7.35 -5.92 27.67
CA GLN A 146 -6.30 -5.33 26.83
C GLN A 146 -6.61 -5.50 25.34
N MET A 147 -6.25 -4.49 24.55
CA MET A 147 -6.24 -4.61 23.09
C MET A 147 -4.89 -5.17 22.66
N LEU A 148 -4.90 -6.36 22.06
CA LEU A 148 -3.67 -6.95 21.51
C LEU A 148 -3.34 -6.36 20.13
N PRO A 149 -2.05 -6.19 19.81
CA PRO A 149 -1.65 -5.84 18.46
C PRO A 149 -2.06 -6.92 17.46
N SER A 150 -2.20 -6.52 16.20
CA SER A 150 -2.38 -7.44 15.09
C SER A 150 -1.60 -6.98 13.87
N VAL A 151 -1.22 -7.92 13.01
CA VAL A 151 -0.62 -7.60 11.72
C VAL A 151 -1.65 -6.88 10.85
N LYS A 152 -1.25 -5.79 10.18
CA LYS A 152 -2.08 -5.06 9.22
C LYS A 152 -2.58 -6.02 8.16
N ASP A 153 -3.89 -6.05 7.94
CA ASP A 153 -4.50 -6.88 6.92
C ASP A 153 -4.26 -6.35 5.49
N ASN A 154 -4.78 -7.07 4.50
CA ASN A 154 -4.70 -6.67 3.09
C ASN A 154 -5.72 -5.58 2.69
N SER A 155 -6.41 -4.94 3.65
CA SER A 155 -7.24 -3.78 3.32
C SER A 155 -6.36 -2.61 2.87
N GLY A 156 -6.95 -1.72 2.08
CA GLY A 156 -6.25 -0.59 1.48
C GLY A 156 -5.74 -0.88 0.08
N SER A 157 -4.68 -0.19 -0.32
CA SER A 157 -4.08 -0.36 -1.63
C SER A 157 -3.25 -1.64 -1.69
N HIS A 158 -3.46 -2.42 -2.75
CA HIS A 158 -2.85 -3.74 -2.92
C HIS A 158 -1.32 -3.73 -2.85
N GLY A 159 -0.68 -2.63 -3.24
CA GLY A 159 0.78 -2.49 -3.23
C GLY A 159 1.38 -2.00 -1.91
N SER A 160 0.57 -1.78 -0.88
CA SER A 160 1.05 -1.19 0.37
C SER A 160 2.13 -2.05 1.04
N PRO A 161 3.27 -1.45 1.42
CA PRO A 161 4.40 -2.16 2.03
C PRO A 161 4.14 -2.56 3.50
N ILE A 162 3.08 -2.04 4.14
CA ILE A 162 2.72 -2.37 5.52
C ILE A 162 1.79 -3.60 5.60
N SER A 163 1.02 -3.90 4.56
CA SER A 163 0.02 -4.98 4.59
C SER A 163 0.68 -6.36 4.74
N ASN A 164 0.18 -7.14 5.70
CA ASN A 164 0.72 -8.42 6.17
C ASN A 164 2.14 -8.37 6.74
N LYS A 165 2.68 -7.19 7.08
CA LYS A 165 4.07 -7.04 7.54
C LYS A 165 4.22 -6.20 8.80
N LEU A 166 3.46 -5.10 8.91
CA LEU A 166 3.51 -4.22 10.07
C LEU A 166 2.48 -4.65 11.11
N GLU A 167 2.93 -4.81 12.35
CA GLU A 167 2.09 -5.11 13.51
C GLU A 167 1.86 -3.87 14.37
N GLY A 168 0.66 -3.73 14.90
CA GLY A 168 0.32 -2.63 15.80
C GLY A 168 -1.13 -2.67 16.27
N ILE A 169 -1.54 -1.62 16.96
CA ILE A 169 -2.93 -1.37 17.31
C ILE A 169 -3.51 -0.30 16.40
N PHE A 170 -4.72 -0.56 15.90
CA PHE A 170 -5.43 0.28 14.93
C PHE A 170 -6.43 1.18 15.65
N PHE A 171 -6.38 2.46 15.33
CA PHE A 171 -7.25 3.50 15.88
C PHE A 171 -7.83 4.37 14.77
N SER A 172 -8.89 5.09 15.11
CA SER A 172 -9.40 6.24 14.40
C SER A 172 -9.25 7.47 15.30
N CYS A 173 -9.24 8.66 14.70
CA CYS A 173 -9.26 9.93 15.44
C CYS A 173 -10.26 10.94 14.85
N ASN A 174 -10.97 10.57 13.78
CA ASN A 174 -11.97 11.44 13.17
C ASN A 174 -13.07 11.83 14.18
N THR A 175 -13.54 13.07 14.10
CA THR A 175 -14.57 13.60 14.98
C THR A 175 -15.85 13.96 14.23
N GLU A 176 -16.97 13.93 14.94
CA GLU A 176 -18.21 14.55 14.47
C GLU A 176 -18.06 16.07 14.42
N PHE A 177 -18.37 16.65 13.27
CA PHE A 177 -18.19 18.09 13.01
C PHE A 177 -18.82 19.00 14.08
N ASN A 178 -20.01 18.65 14.56
CA ASN A 178 -20.76 19.48 15.51
C ASN A 178 -20.28 19.35 16.96
N THR A 179 -19.66 18.22 17.32
CA THR A 179 -19.36 17.90 18.72
C THR A 179 -17.86 17.86 19.02
N GLY A 180 -17.01 17.68 18.00
CA GLY A 180 -15.58 17.45 18.16
C GLY A 180 -15.26 16.13 18.89
N LYS A 181 -16.24 15.24 19.01
CA LYS A 181 -16.12 13.95 19.70
C LYS A 181 -16.11 12.80 18.69
N PRO A 182 -15.57 11.62 19.07
CA PRO A 182 -15.72 10.42 18.27
C PRO A 182 -17.19 10.15 17.91
N PRO A 183 -17.53 9.75 16.66
CA PRO A 183 -18.90 9.55 16.22
C PRO A 183 -19.70 8.62 17.14
N GLN A 184 -20.95 8.92 17.44
CA GLN A 184 -21.74 8.07 18.34
C GLN A 184 -21.98 6.69 17.71
N ASP A 185 -22.42 6.69 16.45
CA ASP A 185 -22.71 5.46 15.72
C ASP A 185 -21.45 4.89 15.07
N SER A 186 -21.32 3.56 15.11
CA SER A 186 -20.19 2.86 14.51
C SER A 186 -20.63 1.50 13.94
N PRO A 187 -20.34 1.22 12.66
CA PRO A 187 -20.62 -0.10 12.07
C PRO A 187 -19.74 -1.19 12.69
N TYR A 188 -18.62 -0.80 13.32
CA TYR A 188 -17.68 -1.71 13.96
C TYR A 188 -18.13 -2.14 15.36
N GLY A 189 -19.30 -1.71 15.85
CA GLY A 189 -19.87 -2.15 17.12
C GLY A 189 -19.93 -1.07 18.21
N PRO A 190 -20.65 -1.36 19.31
CA PRO A 190 -20.99 -0.37 20.33
C PRO A 190 -19.89 -0.12 21.36
N TYR A 191 -18.90 -1.02 21.46
CA TYR A 191 -17.81 -0.88 22.43
C TYR A 191 -16.69 -0.02 21.87
N ARG A 192 -16.24 0.97 22.65
CA ARG A 192 -15.20 1.91 22.27
C ARG A 192 -14.07 1.94 23.29
N PHE A 193 -12.86 1.64 22.82
CA PHE A 193 -11.64 1.95 23.56
C PHE A 193 -11.18 3.35 23.18
N GLN A 194 -10.68 4.11 24.16
CA GLN A 194 -10.15 5.46 23.96
C GLN A 194 -8.81 5.60 24.66
N VAL A 195 -7.90 6.32 24.01
CA VAL A 195 -6.59 6.70 24.54
C VAL A 195 -6.40 8.18 24.26
N GLN A 196 -5.89 8.94 25.23
CA GLN A 196 -5.61 10.37 25.04
C GLN A 196 -4.58 10.56 23.93
N ALA A 197 -4.74 11.62 23.14
CA ALA A 197 -3.93 11.85 21.94
C ALA A 197 -2.44 12.02 22.26
N ASP A 198 -2.11 12.70 23.34
CA ASP A 198 -0.74 12.98 23.80
C ASP A 198 0.04 11.74 24.22
N ILE A 199 -0.66 10.68 24.64
CA ILE A 199 -0.04 9.39 24.99
C ILE A 199 0.58 8.74 23.74
N LEU A 200 -0.14 8.74 22.61
CA LEU A 200 0.30 8.05 21.39
C LEU A 200 1.06 8.97 20.44
N PHE A 201 0.66 10.25 20.36
CA PHE A 201 1.19 11.20 19.41
C PHE A 201 1.85 12.37 20.14
N ASN A 202 3.17 12.34 20.25
CA ASN A 202 3.95 13.36 20.92
C ASN A 202 5.34 13.50 20.27
N HIS A 203 6.23 14.26 20.91
CA HIS A 203 7.59 14.53 20.41
C HIS A 203 8.49 13.29 20.31
N ASN A 204 8.15 12.19 20.99
CA ASN A 204 8.87 10.92 20.93
C ASN A 204 8.25 9.93 19.94
N THR A 205 7.23 10.33 19.20
CA THR A 205 6.59 9.50 18.17
C THR A 205 6.92 10.07 16.79
N ASN A 206 7.41 9.22 15.89
CA ASN A 206 7.51 9.51 14.47
C ASN A 206 6.19 9.17 13.77
N MET A 207 5.89 9.91 12.71
CA MET A 207 4.69 9.71 11.92
C MET A 207 5.06 9.43 10.46
N TYR A 208 4.46 8.39 9.89
CA TYR A 208 4.72 7.97 8.53
C TYR A 208 3.41 7.84 7.76
N PHE A 209 3.47 8.19 6.47
CA PHE A 209 2.40 7.90 5.52
C PHE A 209 2.46 6.42 5.13
N GLY A 210 1.44 5.65 5.49
CA GLY A 210 1.37 4.21 5.22
C GLY A 210 0.73 3.88 3.88
N ASP A 211 -0.43 4.49 3.61
CA ASP A 211 -1.20 4.21 2.39
C ASP A 211 -2.30 5.25 2.13
N PHE A 212 -2.83 5.27 0.91
CA PHE A 212 -4.03 6.00 0.54
C PHE A 212 -4.88 5.18 -0.44
N TYR A 213 -6.17 5.08 -0.17
CA TYR A 213 -7.10 4.38 -1.03
C TYR A 213 -8.53 4.93 -0.93
N CYS A 214 -9.31 4.68 -1.97
CA CYS A 214 -10.71 5.07 -2.03
C CYS A 214 -11.57 3.82 -2.07
N MET A 215 -12.74 3.87 -1.43
CA MET A 215 -13.79 2.88 -1.70
C MET A 215 -14.57 3.29 -2.95
N TYR A 216 -15.50 2.44 -3.41
CA TYR A 216 -16.41 2.77 -4.53
C TYR A 216 -17.32 3.99 -4.28
N THR A 217 -17.34 4.49 -3.05
CA THR A 217 -18.06 5.69 -2.62
C THR A 217 -17.12 6.90 -2.56
N SER A 218 -17.63 8.06 -2.17
CA SER A 218 -16.85 9.27 -1.90
C SER A 218 -15.97 9.21 -0.63
N TYR A 219 -15.69 8.01 -0.10
CA TYR A 219 -14.87 7.85 1.10
C TYR A 219 -13.40 7.60 0.74
N HIS A 220 -12.56 8.49 1.25
CA HIS A 220 -11.11 8.48 1.07
C HIS A 220 -10.45 8.09 2.38
N TYR A 221 -9.59 7.07 2.35
CA TYR A 221 -8.88 6.57 3.52
C TYR A 221 -7.40 6.91 3.41
N VAL A 222 -6.83 7.39 4.51
CA VAL A 222 -5.39 7.56 4.67
C VAL A 222 -4.96 6.72 5.87
N ILE A 223 -3.95 5.88 5.65
CA ILE A 223 -3.34 5.10 6.72
C ILE A 223 -2.09 5.83 7.21
N LEU A 224 -2.06 6.15 8.49
CA LEU A 224 -0.91 6.76 9.16
C LEU A 224 -0.30 5.76 10.14
N VAL A 225 1.03 5.74 10.21
CA VAL A 225 1.75 4.94 11.21
C VAL A 225 2.38 5.87 12.24
N LEU A 226 1.99 5.68 13.50
CA LEU A 226 2.62 6.28 14.67
C LEU A 226 3.58 5.26 15.27
N ALA A 227 4.86 5.61 15.31
CA ALA A 227 5.92 4.73 15.79
C ALA A 227 6.82 5.46 16.76
N PRO A 228 6.93 5.02 18.04
CA PRO A 228 7.86 5.64 18.97
C PRO A 228 9.30 5.55 18.47
N ASN A 229 10.07 6.60 18.75
CA ASN A 229 11.42 6.78 18.25
C ASN A 229 12.33 5.61 18.65
N GLY A 230 12.95 4.95 17.66
CA GLY A 230 13.85 3.82 17.87
C GLY A 230 13.16 2.48 18.13
N SER A 231 11.83 2.43 18.13
CA SER A 231 11.08 1.19 18.23
C SER A 231 11.28 0.28 17.01
N LYS A 232 10.80 -0.97 17.12
CA LYS A 232 10.78 -1.91 15.99
C LYS A 232 9.92 -1.39 14.84
N GLY A 233 8.77 -0.80 15.13
CA GLY A 233 7.90 -0.19 14.13
C GLY A 233 8.55 1.00 13.44
N ASP A 234 9.25 1.84 14.20
CA ASP A 234 9.98 2.99 13.66
C ASP A 234 11.11 2.54 12.72
N THR A 235 11.87 1.52 13.14
CA THR A 235 12.91 0.89 12.31
C THR A 235 12.34 0.23 11.06
N PHE A 236 11.13 -0.35 11.14
CA PHE A 236 10.43 -0.88 9.98
C PHE A 236 10.03 0.24 9.01
N CYS A 237 9.45 1.33 9.49
CA CYS A 237 8.98 2.42 8.64
C CYS A 237 10.12 3.20 7.98
N LYS A 238 11.25 3.37 8.68
CA LYS A 238 12.45 4.04 8.16
C LYS A 238 12.94 3.40 6.86
N GLY A 239 13.06 4.22 5.83
CA GLY A 239 13.50 3.80 4.49
C GLY A 239 12.43 3.07 3.66
N ARG A 240 11.23 2.80 4.23
CA ARG A 240 10.11 2.17 3.52
C ARG A 240 8.96 3.14 3.27
N LEU A 241 8.66 4.00 4.24
CA LEU A 241 7.51 4.92 4.20
C LEU A 241 7.96 6.39 4.17
N PRO A 242 7.22 7.28 3.49
CA PRO A 242 7.40 8.73 3.63
C PRO A 242 7.19 9.18 5.07
N VAL A 243 8.12 9.98 5.60
CA VAL A 243 7.99 10.60 6.92
C VAL A 243 7.15 11.86 6.79
N LEU A 244 6.24 12.08 7.74
CA LEU A 244 5.40 13.27 7.81
C LEU A 244 5.85 14.21 8.94
N ASP A 245 5.81 15.52 8.68
CA ASP A 245 6.03 16.52 9.72
C ASP A 245 4.83 16.56 10.67
N ARG A 246 5.08 16.32 11.95
CA ARG A 246 4.06 16.21 13.01
C ARG A 246 3.37 17.52 13.32
N SER A 247 4.01 18.64 13.00
CA SER A 247 3.47 19.99 13.21
C SER A 247 2.82 20.56 11.95
N ASN A 248 3.18 20.04 10.77
CA ASN A 248 2.78 20.61 9.50
C ASN A 248 2.59 19.55 8.41
N ASN A 249 1.43 18.90 8.40
CA ASN A 249 0.98 18.05 7.30
C ASN A 249 -0.56 18.14 7.17
N GLY A 250 -1.07 17.69 6.03
CA GLY A 250 -2.50 17.77 5.71
C GLY A 250 -3.40 16.73 6.42
N PHE A 251 -2.87 15.83 7.26
CA PHE A 251 -3.65 14.69 7.80
C PHE A 251 -3.80 14.70 9.31
N LEU A 252 -2.71 14.80 10.05
CA LEU A 252 -2.72 14.64 11.51
C LEU A 252 -1.58 15.46 12.12
N THR A 253 -1.89 16.48 12.89
CA THR A 253 -0.88 17.38 13.45
C THR A 253 -1.07 17.58 14.94
N PHE A 254 0.02 17.96 15.61
CA PHE A 254 -0.05 18.58 16.92
C PHE A 254 0.80 19.84 16.98
N THR A 255 0.32 20.84 17.70
CA THR A 255 1.05 22.08 18.00
C THR A 255 1.09 22.30 19.50
N LYS A 256 2.11 23.04 19.95
CA LYS A 256 2.20 23.45 21.35
C LYS A 256 1.53 24.81 21.51
N GLU A 257 0.55 24.89 22.40
CA GLU A 257 -0.09 26.16 22.77
C GLU A 257 0.81 26.99 23.70
N ASP A 258 0.49 28.27 23.86
CA ASP A 258 1.20 29.19 24.77
C ASP A 258 1.20 28.69 26.23
N SER A 259 0.16 27.94 26.60
CA SER A 259 0.01 27.28 27.91
C SER A 259 0.98 26.12 28.13
N GLY A 260 1.63 25.64 27.06
CA GLY A 260 2.45 24.44 27.03
C GLY A 260 1.67 23.15 26.76
N ALA A 261 0.34 23.20 26.69
CA ALA A 261 -0.50 22.08 26.30
C ALA A 261 -0.32 21.74 24.80
N LEU A 262 -0.60 20.49 24.44
CA LEU A 262 -0.61 20.06 23.04
C LEU A 262 -2.03 20.14 22.48
N SER A 263 -2.16 20.77 21.33
CA SER A 263 -3.39 20.86 20.55
C SER A 263 -3.30 19.95 19.33
N PHE A 264 -4.27 19.08 19.13
CA PHE A 264 -4.23 18.04 18.11
C PHE A 264 -5.29 18.26 17.06
N HIS A 265 -4.94 18.06 15.79
CA HIS A 265 -5.85 18.25 14.68
C HIS A 265 -5.76 17.08 13.69
N HIS A 266 -6.90 16.71 13.13
CA HIS A 266 -7.01 15.68 12.10
C HIS A 266 -7.74 16.22 10.87
N ALA A 267 -7.48 15.64 9.70
CA ALA A 267 -8.19 15.97 8.48
C ALA A 267 -9.64 15.49 8.53
N GLN A 268 -10.56 16.37 8.16
CA GLN A 268 -11.99 16.10 8.09
C GLN A 268 -12.36 15.33 6.82
N ASP A 269 -11.71 15.66 5.69
CA ASP A 269 -12.10 15.23 4.36
C ASP A 269 -11.63 13.79 4.02
N VAL A 270 -10.86 13.18 4.93
CA VAL A 270 -10.40 11.80 4.82
C VAL A 270 -10.64 11.04 6.13
N ILE A 271 -10.86 9.74 6.01
CA ILE A 271 -10.94 8.83 7.14
C ILE A 271 -9.51 8.37 7.47
N LEU A 272 -9.10 8.57 8.72
CA LEU A 272 -7.77 8.22 9.20
C LEU A 272 -7.80 6.87 9.91
N GLU A 273 -7.07 5.92 9.34
CA GLU A 273 -6.68 4.68 10.02
C GLU A 273 -5.27 4.89 10.60
N VAL A 274 -5.16 4.88 11.92
CA VAL A 274 -3.90 5.16 12.62
C VAL A 274 -3.39 3.87 13.25
N ILE A 275 -2.21 3.43 12.82
CA ILE A 275 -1.52 2.25 13.36
C ILE A 275 -0.48 2.73 14.37
N TYR A 276 -0.64 2.35 15.63
CA TYR A 276 0.36 2.54 16.66
C TYR A 276 1.17 1.26 16.86
N THR A 277 2.49 1.34 16.68
CA THR A 277 3.35 0.15 16.51
C THR A 277 4.04 -0.34 17.79
N GLU A 278 3.74 0.26 18.94
CA GLU A 278 4.32 -0.12 20.23
C GLU A 278 3.24 -0.16 21.34
N PRO A 279 2.40 -1.20 21.35
CA PRO A 279 1.21 -1.32 22.19
C PRO A 279 1.47 -1.44 23.69
#